data_AF-A0A3R6S174-F1
#
_entry.id   AF-A0A3R6S174-F1
#
_cell.length_a   1.000
_cell.length_b   1.000
_cell.length_c   1.000
_cell.angle_alpha   90.00
_cell.angle_beta   90.00
_cell.angle_gamma   90.00
#
_symmetry.space_group_name_H-M   'P 1'
#
loop_
_entity.id
_entity.type
_entity.pdbx_description
1 polymer ?
#
loop_
_entity_poly.entity_id
_entity_poly.type
_entity_poly.pdbx_seq_one_letter_code
_entity_poly.pdbx_strand_id
1 'polypeptide(L)'
;MKKGFLIGMIFLLVLPGCGSMRNMSSEDRAGFGAQVGSFIGWMFGGLIGEAIDDDRGGEIGSFIGTAVGGIAGASIAANTGETYVERSRPAKYTPSSHMLLPDLRIEDILLEEDSLTYNQKIDAGETCRISFVIINNSFQEAVNVLPIVKIREGQHLEISDPVRIARVSKDKPVTYEVTVHASQELQTGEAVFSVRLEEGRGNGTEEETFTVETVGVD
;
A
#
# COMPACT_ATOMS: atom_id res chain seq x y z
N MET A 1 -17.82 -26.10 45.69
CA MET A 1 -18.99 -25.29 45.27
C MET A 1 -18.64 -24.04 44.46
N LYS A 2 -17.46 -23.41 44.62
CA LYS A 2 -17.11 -22.16 43.89
C LYS A 2 -16.68 -22.34 42.42
N LYS A 3 -16.08 -23.49 42.07
CA LYS A 3 -15.61 -23.75 40.68
C LYS A 3 -16.74 -24.07 39.69
N GLY A 4 -17.80 -24.73 40.16
CA GLY A 4 -19.00 -24.99 39.35
C GLY A 4 -19.82 -23.71 39.06
N PHE A 5 -19.80 -22.76 39.98
CA PHE A 5 -20.50 -21.47 39.81
C PHE A 5 -19.81 -20.58 38.75
N LEU A 6 -18.47 -20.62 38.68
CA LEU A 6 -17.70 -19.88 37.68
C LEU A 6 -17.86 -20.45 36.27
N ILE A 7 -17.89 -21.78 36.14
CA ILE A 7 -18.14 -22.47 34.87
C ILE A 7 -19.60 -22.30 34.43
N GLY A 8 -20.55 -22.31 35.38
CA GLY A 8 -21.95 -22.02 35.12
C GLY A 8 -22.20 -20.59 34.63
N MET A 9 -21.47 -19.61 35.16
CA MET A 9 -21.60 -18.19 34.76
C MET A 9 -20.98 -17.89 33.39
N ILE A 10 -19.93 -18.63 33.01
CA ILE A 10 -19.35 -18.58 31.65
C ILE A 10 -20.27 -19.26 30.63
N PHE A 11 -20.93 -20.37 30.99
CA PHE A 11 -21.94 -20.98 30.11
C PHE A 11 -23.26 -20.20 30.04
N LEU A 12 -23.60 -19.44 31.09
CA LEU A 12 -24.78 -18.56 31.09
C LEU A 12 -24.61 -17.33 30.16
N LEU A 13 -23.36 -16.95 29.84
CA LEU A 13 -23.05 -15.92 28.83
C LEU A 13 -23.07 -16.45 27.39
N VAL A 14 -23.15 -17.78 27.20
CA VAL A 14 -23.24 -18.45 25.88
C VAL A 14 -24.69 -18.75 25.48
N LEU A 15 -25.67 -18.31 26.27
CA LEU A 15 -27.08 -18.34 25.90
C LEU A 15 -27.59 -16.92 25.62
N PRO A 16 -27.41 -16.46 24.38
CA PRO A 16 -28.55 -16.22 23.53
C PRO A 16 -28.57 -17.30 22.44
N GLY A 17 -29.45 -18.28 22.65
CA GLY A 17 -30.25 -18.88 21.60
C GLY A 17 -29.52 -19.65 20.50
N CYS A 18 -29.65 -20.98 20.57
CA CYS A 18 -29.91 -21.81 19.39
C CYS A 18 -31.26 -21.40 18.75
N GLY A 19 -31.33 -20.16 18.27
CA GLY A 19 -32.54 -19.47 17.83
C GLY A 19 -32.20 -18.55 16.68
N SER A 20 -32.19 -19.12 15.48
CA SER A 20 -32.22 -18.44 14.18
C SER A 20 -31.38 -17.15 14.05
N MET A 21 -30.14 -17.30 13.57
CA MET A 21 -29.41 -16.25 12.81
C MET A 21 -30.18 -15.73 11.56
N ARG A 22 -31.41 -16.22 11.33
CA ARG A 22 -32.26 -15.88 10.18
C ARG A 22 -33.07 -14.60 10.39
N ASN A 23 -33.22 -14.11 11.63
CA ASN A 23 -34.05 -12.94 11.97
C ASN A 23 -33.27 -11.79 12.63
N MET A 24 -31.94 -11.80 12.57
CA MET A 24 -31.09 -10.72 13.09
C MET A 24 -30.78 -9.72 11.98
N SER A 25 -30.74 -8.43 12.32
CA SER A 25 -30.35 -7.39 11.37
C SER A 25 -28.92 -7.62 10.89
N SER A 26 -28.57 -7.13 9.69
CA SER A 26 -27.23 -7.29 9.13
C SER A 26 -26.16 -6.68 10.03
N GLU A 27 -26.50 -5.61 10.75
CA GLU A 27 -25.60 -4.92 11.68
C GLU A 27 -25.36 -5.76 12.94
N ASP A 28 -26.41 -6.34 13.53
CA ASP A 28 -26.27 -7.21 14.71
C ASP A 28 -25.49 -8.50 14.36
N ARG A 29 -25.66 -9.01 13.14
CA ARG A 29 -24.98 -10.22 12.65
C ARG A 29 -23.51 -9.94 12.38
N ALA A 30 -23.19 -8.79 11.77
CA ALA A 30 -21.82 -8.32 11.60
C ALA A 30 -21.12 -8.09 12.95
N GLY A 31 -21.80 -7.48 13.91
CA GLY A 31 -21.26 -7.25 15.26
C GLY A 31 -20.97 -8.55 16.04
N PHE A 32 -21.81 -9.57 15.85
CA PHE A 32 -21.57 -10.90 16.41
C PHE A 32 -20.41 -11.62 15.72
N GLY A 33 -20.37 -11.58 14.39
CA GLY A 33 -19.26 -12.15 13.62
C GLY A 33 -17.93 -11.49 13.92
N ALA A 34 -17.93 -10.18 14.12
CA ALA A 34 -16.75 -9.42 14.53
C ALA A 34 -16.19 -9.94 15.85
N GLN A 35 -17.05 -10.13 16.85
CA GLN A 35 -16.61 -10.61 18.16
C GLN A 35 -16.06 -12.04 18.10
N VAL A 36 -16.75 -12.94 17.40
CA VAL A 36 -16.29 -14.35 17.24
C VAL A 36 -14.99 -14.41 16.46
N GLY A 37 -14.90 -13.65 15.36
CA GLY A 37 -13.72 -13.59 14.52
C GLY A 37 -12.51 -12.99 15.26
N SER A 38 -12.71 -11.92 16.03
CA SER A 38 -11.68 -11.31 16.86
C SER A 38 -11.11 -12.28 17.90
N PHE A 39 -11.97 -13.07 18.53
CA PHE A 39 -11.54 -14.07 19.51
C PHE A 39 -10.70 -15.20 18.89
N ILE A 40 -11.14 -15.73 17.74
CA ILE A 40 -10.39 -16.76 17.01
C ILE A 40 -9.06 -16.21 16.51
N GLY A 41 -9.07 -14.99 15.97
CA GLY A 41 -7.90 -14.30 15.48
C GLY A 41 -6.86 -14.02 16.56
N TRP A 42 -7.30 -13.59 17.75
CA TRP A 42 -6.44 -13.41 18.92
C TRP A 42 -5.71 -14.71 19.30
N MET A 43 -6.43 -15.82 19.37
CA MET A 43 -5.88 -17.13 19.75
C MET A 43 -4.83 -17.65 18.75
N PHE A 44 -5.11 -17.60 17.45
CA PHE A 44 -4.18 -18.13 16.43
C PHE A 44 -3.09 -17.14 16.04
N GLY A 45 -3.39 -15.84 16.09
CA GLY A 45 -2.41 -14.79 15.84
C GLY A 45 -1.28 -14.81 16.87
N GLY A 46 -1.58 -15.09 18.14
CA GLY A 46 -0.56 -15.25 19.18
C GLY A 46 0.39 -16.42 18.91
N LEU A 47 -0.15 -17.57 18.50
CA LEU A 47 0.66 -18.76 18.18
C LEU A 47 1.54 -18.59 16.93
N ILE A 48 1.05 -17.87 15.92
CA ILE A 48 1.83 -17.56 14.71
C ILE A 48 2.91 -16.52 15.02
N GLY A 49 2.60 -15.55 15.87
CA GLY A 49 3.55 -14.52 16.31
C GLY A 49 4.66 -15.06 17.20
N GLU A 50 4.39 -16.06 18.04
CA GLU A 50 5.37 -16.71 18.91
C GLU A 50 6.35 -17.61 18.14
N ALA A 51 5.97 -18.08 16.94
CA ALA A 51 6.88 -18.79 16.02
C ALA A 51 7.92 -17.87 15.35
N ILE A 52 7.81 -16.55 15.55
CA ILE A 52 8.75 -15.53 15.09
C ILE A 52 9.53 -15.06 16.33
N ASP A 53 10.70 -15.69 16.54
CA ASP A 53 11.63 -15.67 17.69
C ASP A 53 11.84 -14.31 18.43
N ASP A 54 10.85 -13.86 19.20
CA ASP A 54 10.95 -12.82 20.24
C ASP A 54 9.78 -12.96 21.23
N ASP A 55 10.01 -12.68 22.51
CA ASP A 55 8.98 -12.72 23.58
C ASP A 55 7.81 -11.74 23.32
N ARG A 56 7.96 -10.83 22.34
CA ARG A 56 6.97 -9.84 21.90
C ARG A 56 6.16 -10.26 20.67
N GLY A 57 6.60 -11.29 19.95
CA GLY A 57 5.96 -11.75 18.70
C GLY A 57 4.54 -12.25 18.94
N GLY A 58 4.33 -12.98 20.04
CA GLY A 58 3.01 -13.47 20.44
C GLY A 58 2.01 -12.35 20.74
N GLU A 59 2.44 -11.27 21.39
CA GLU A 59 1.58 -10.13 21.72
C GLU A 59 1.15 -9.38 20.44
N ILE A 60 2.10 -9.10 19.54
CA ILE A 60 1.83 -8.43 18.26
C ILE A 60 0.96 -9.30 17.34
N GLY A 61 1.29 -10.60 17.25
CA GLY A 61 0.52 -11.56 16.47
C GLY A 61 -0.92 -11.67 16.97
N SER A 62 -1.14 -11.68 18.28
CA SER A 62 -2.47 -11.69 18.87
C SER A 62 -3.27 -10.43 18.55
N PHE A 63 -2.62 -9.26 18.52
CA PHE A 63 -3.24 -7.98 18.21
C PHE A 63 -3.67 -7.91 16.72
N ILE A 64 -2.78 -8.28 15.81
CA ILE A 64 -3.07 -8.33 14.36
C ILE A 64 -4.14 -9.39 14.08
N GLY A 65 -4.02 -10.56 14.69
CA GLY A 65 -4.98 -11.64 14.56
C GLY A 65 -6.37 -11.20 15.01
N THR A 66 -6.48 -10.47 16.12
CA THR A 66 -7.77 -9.91 16.58
C THR A 66 -8.40 -8.99 15.55
N ALA A 67 -7.62 -8.06 14.98
CA ALA A 67 -8.13 -7.10 14.01
C ALA A 67 -8.59 -7.81 12.71
N VAL A 68 -7.75 -8.67 12.15
CA VAL A 68 -8.05 -9.40 10.90
C VAL A 68 -9.20 -10.38 11.12
N GLY A 69 -9.17 -11.12 12.22
CA GLY A 69 -10.23 -12.05 12.61
C GLY A 69 -11.56 -11.34 12.78
N GLY A 70 -11.59 -10.17 13.41
CA GLY A 70 -12.80 -9.38 13.60
C GLY A 70 -13.41 -8.90 12.29
N ILE A 71 -12.59 -8.37 11.38
CA ILE A 71 -13.07 -7.92 10.07
C ILE A 71 -13.58 -9.10 9.24
N ALA A 72 -12.82 -10.19 9.19
CA ALA A 72 -13.21 -11.41 8.47
C ALA A 72 -14.49 -12.01 9.05
N GLY A 73 -14.58 -12.14 10.37
CA GLY A 73 -15.76 -12.65 11.06
C GLY A 73 -16.99 -11.76 10.85
N ALA A 74 -16.83 -10.44 10.89
CA ALA A 74 -17.91 -9.49 10.60
C ALA A 74 -18.43 -9.64 9.17
N SER A 75 -17.53 -9.79 8.20
CA SER A 75 -17.89 -9.94 6.78
C SER A 75 -18.59 -11.27 6.48
N ILE A 76 -18.12 -12.37 7.08
CA ILE A 76 -18.73 -13.71 6.95
C ILE A 76 -20.12 -13.71 7.60
N ALA A 77 -20.26 -13.05 8.74
CA ALA A 77 -21.54 -12.90 9.42
C ALA A 77 -22.41 -11.78 8.85
N ALA A 78 -21.94 -10.92 7.96
CA ALA A 78 -22.77 -9.95 7.24
C ALA A 78 -23.30 -10.55 5.93
N ASN A 79 -22.51 -11.39 5.25
CA ASN A 79 -22.85 -12.01 3.97
C ASN A 79 -23.23 -13.50 4.10
N THR A 80 -24.53 -13.81 4.18
CA THR A 80 -25.07 -15.15 3.83
C THR A 80 -25.62 -15.14 2.42
N GLY A 81 -24.85 -14.56 1.51
CA GLY A 81 -25.06 -14.57 0.07
C GLY A 81 -23.68 -14.76 -0.54
N GLU A 82 -23.58 -15.76 -1.41
CA GLU A 82 -22.36 -16.23 -2.04
C GLU A 82 -21.58 -15.06 -2.66
N THR A 83 -20.54 -14.64 -1.97
CA THR A 83 -19.57 -13.69 -2.52
C THR A 83 -18.59 -14.52 -3.31
N TYR A 84 -18.69 -14.44 -4.63
CA TYR A 84 -17.61 -14.83 -5.53
C TYR A 84 -16.42 -13.93 -5.21
N VAL A 85 -15.56 -14.42 -4.31
CA VAL A 85 -14.21 -13.90 -4.15
C VAL A 85 -13.51 -14.26 -5.44
N GLU A 86 -13.19 -13.25 -6.26
CA GLU A 86 -12.17 -13.40 -7.29
C GLU A 86 -10.86 -13.72 -6.58
N ARG A 87 -10.66 -15.01 -6.30
CA ARG A 87 -9.36 -15.56 -5.96
C ARG A 87 -8.54 -15.42 -7.23
N SER A 88 -7.82 -14.31 -7.37
CA SER A 88 -6.52 -14.34 -8.02
C SER A 88 -5.82 -15.56 -7.43
N ARG A 89 -5.63 -16.58 -8.28
CA ARG A 89 -5.00 -17.84 -7.89
C ARG A 89 -3.73 -17.46 -7.13
N PRO A 90 -3.48 -17.98 -5.91
CA PRO A 90 -2.17 -17.81 -5.32
C PRO A 90 -1.21 -18.41 -6.34
N ALA A 91 -0.33 -17.57 -6.90
CA ALA A 91 0.80 -18.05 -7.65
C ALA A 91 1.43 -19.15 -6.78
N LYS A 92 1.48 -20.35 -7.35
CA LYS A 92 1.99 -21.54 -6.68
C LYS A 92 3.36 -21.18 -6.13
N TYR A 93 3.47 -21.04 -4.81
CA TYR A 93 4.70 -20.65 -4.13
C TYR A 93 5.71 -21.78 -4.33
N THR A 94 6.47 -21.69 -5.41
CA THR A 94 7.80 -22.27 -5.46
C THR A 94 8.68 -21.34 -4.64
N PRO A 95 9.34 -21.82 -3.56
CA PRO A 95 10.30 -21.03 -2.82
C PRO A 95 11.56 -20.86 -3.68
N SER A 96 11.46 -20.07 -4.73
CA SER A 96 12.57 -19.58 -5.52
C SER A 96 13.04 -18.31 -4.85
N SER A 97 14.05 -18.43 -3.96
CA SER A 97 15.16 -17.48 -3.72
C SER A 97 14.94 -15.94 -3.62
N HIS A 98 13.72 -15.39 -3.66
CA HIS A 98 13.44 -13.95 -3.77
C HIS A 98 13.26 -13.21 -2.44
N MET A 99 13.48 -13.84 -1.29
CA MET A 99 13.40 -13.19 0.04
C MET A 99 14.53 -12.17 0.34
N LEU A 100 15.31 -11.75 -0.66
CA LEU A 100 16.54 -10.96 -0.47
C LEU A 100 16.60 -9.66 -1.29
N LEU A 101 15.50 -9.27 -1.95
CA LEU A 101 15.46 -8.05 -2.78
C LEU A 101 14.62 -6.96 -2.09
N PRO A 102 15.02 -5.68 -2.22
CA PRO A 102 14.22 -4.57 -1.72
C PRO A 102 12.87 -4.49 -2.45
N ASP A 103 11.81 -4.05 -1.77
CA ASP A 103 10.49 -3.79 -2.39
C ASP A 103 10.28 -2.28 -2.48
N LEU A 104 10.61 -1.70 -3.64
CA LEU A 104 10.50 -0.26 -3.89
C LEU A 104 9.14 0.09 -4.49
N ARG A 105 8.57 1.21 -4.08
CA ARG A 105 7.36 1.80 -4.65
C ARG A 105 7.52 3.31 -4.84
N ILE A 106 6.78 3.83 -5.82
CA ILE A 106 6.65 5.25 -6.09
C ILE A 106 5.28 5.68 -5.58
N GLU A 107 5.22 6.77 -4.84
CA GLU A 107 4.00 7.37 -4.33
C GLU A 107 4.06 8.90 -4.53
N ASP A 108 2.91 9.56 -4.43
CA ASP A 108 2.79 11.02 -4.41
C ASP A 108 3.56 11.74 -5.53
N ILE A 109 3.33 11.37 -6.79
CA ILE A 109 3.88 12.10 -7.95
C ILE A 109 3.17 13.45 -8.06
N LEU A 110 3.94 14.53 -7.99
CA LEU A 110 3.45 15.90 -8.00
C LEU A 110 4.24 16.75 -9.00
N LEU A 111 3.54 17.70 -9.63
CA LEU A 111 4.15 18.80 -10.35
C LEU A 111 4.26 20.00 -9.40
N GLU A 112 5.47 20.44 -9.14
CA GLU A 112 5.82 21.62 -8.37
C GLU A 112 6.30 22.72 -9.31
N GLU A 113 5.50 23.77 -9.41
CA GLU A 113 5.81 24.93 -10.25
C GLU A 113 6.69 25.94 -9.52
N ASP A 114 7.61 26.55 -10.27
CA ASP A 114 8.32 27.78 -9.87
C ASP A 114 7.71 29.01 -10.58
N SER A 115 6.51 28.85 -11.14
CA SER A 115 5.80 29.82 -11.96
C SER A 115 5.01 30.81 -11.10
N LEU A 116 4.68 31.97 -11.68
CA LEU A 116 3.79 32.95 -11.04
C LEU A 116 2.31 32.55 -11.14
N THR A 117 1.98 31.60 -12.03
CA THR A 117 0.61 31.24 -12.41
C THR A 117 0.02 30.16 -11.49
N TYR A 118 0.83 29.29 -10.90
CA TYR A 118 0.40 28.19 -10.01
C TYR A 118 -0.80 27.42 -10.58
N ASN A 119 -0.73 27.06 -11.87
CA ASN A 119 -1.86 26.58 -12.66
C ASN A 119 -1.92 25.04 -12.81
N GLN A 120 -0.98 24.30 -12.21
CA GLN A 120 -0.78 22.85 -12.36
C GLN A 120 -0.46 22.42 -13.80
N LYS A 121 0.21 23.29 -14.56
CA LYS A 121 0.56 23.10 -15.98
C LYS A 121 2.03 23.41 -16.21
N ILE A 122 2.51 23.02 -17.39
CA ILE A 122 3.82 23.41 -17.90
C ILE A 122 3.62 24.49 -18.96
N ASP A 123 3.92 25.73 -18.62
CA ASP A 123 3.90 26.90 -19.48
C ASP A 123 5.21 26.98 -20.32
N ALA A 124 5.10 27.49 -21.55
CA ALA A 124 6.23 27.63 -22.44
C ALA A 124 7.30 28.58 -21.89
N GLY A 125 8.56 28.15 -21.95
CA GLY A 125 9.70 28.94 -21.49
C GLY A 125 9.95 28.88 -19.98
N GLU A 126 9.25 28.02 -19.24
CA GLU A 126 9.41 27.89 -17.81
C GLU A 126 10.25 26.68 -17.38
N THR A 127 10.54 26.62 -16.09
CA THR A 127 11.16 25.45 -15.46
C THR A 127 10.29 24.99 -14.31
N CYS A 128 9.87 23.72 -14.37
CA CYS A 128 9.06 23.07 -13.35
C CYS A 128 9.89 21.99 -12.66
N ARG A 129 9.37 21.49 -11.54
CA ARG A 129 9.94 20.36 -10.82
C ARG A 129 8.89 19.28 -10.70
N ILE A 130 9.26 18.04 -10.99
CA ILE A 130 8.42 16.87 -10.69
C ILE A 130 9.00 16.24 -9.44
N SER A 131 8.19 16.11 -8.40
CA SER A 131 8.56 15.44 -7.15
C SER A 131 7.77 14.14 -7.00
N PHE A 132 8.38 13.13 -6.38
CA PHE A 132 7.71 11.89 -5.99
C PHE A 132 8.39 11.26 -4.79
N VAL A 133 7.63 10.46 -4.04
CA VAL A 133 8.10 9.78 -2.85
C VAL A 133 8.49 8.34 -3.19
N ILE A 134 9.70 7.95 -2.84
CA ILE A 134 10.20 6.59 -2.97
C ILE A 134 10.12 5.91 -1.61
N ILE A 135 9.37 4.81 -1.55
CA ILE A 135 9.15 4.02 -0.34
C ILE A 135 9.77 2.65 -0.52
N ASN A 136 10.37 2.11 0.54
CA ASN A 136 10.79 0.72 0.61
C ASN A 136 9.87 -0.03 1.57
N ASN A 137 9.07 -0.97 1.08
CA ASN A 137 8.16 -1.76 1.92
C ASN A 137 8.82 -2.99 2.55
N SER A 138 10.02 -3.34 2.10
CA SER A 138 10.79 -4.47 2.60
C SER A 138 11.70 -4.05 3.77
N PHE A 139 12.21 -5.03 4.53
CA PHE A 139 13.25 -4.80 5.54
C PHE A 139 14.67 -4.77 4.94
N GLN A 140 14.82 -5.12 3.65
CA GLN A 140 16.09 -5.08 2.96
C GLN A 140 16.30 -3.67 2.40
N GLU A 141 17.37 -3.00 2.80
CA GLU A 141 17.71 -1.70 2.21
C GLU A 141 17.99 -1.83 0.71
N ALA A 142 17.40 -0.92 -0.06
CA ALA A 142 17.71 -0.73 -1.47
C ALA A 142 18.98 0.11 -1.59
N VAL A 143 19.90 -0.26 -2.48
CA VAL A 143 21.16 0.46 -2.67
C VAL A 143 21.33 0.90 -4.12
N ASN A 144 21.99 2.04 -4.32
CA ASN A 144 22.29 2.58 -5.65
C ASN A 144 21.05 2.75 -6.52
N VAL A 145 19.94 3.16 -5.92
CA VAL A 145 18.66 3.36 -6.60
C VAL A 145 18.79 4.54 -7.58
N LEU A 146 18.45 4.30 -8.85
CA LEU A 146 18.43 5.28 -9.91
C LEU A 146 16.98 5.50 -10.34
N PRO A 147 16.40 6.67 -10.02
CA PRO A 147 15.10 7.05 -10.55
C PRO A 147 15.25 7.46 -12.02
N ILE A 148 14.44 6.88 -12.88
CA ILE A 148 14.46 7.15 -14.32
C ILE A 148 13.12 7.77 -14.69
N VAL A 149 13.17 9.05 -15.06
CA VAL A 149 12.02 9.80 -15.58
C VAL A 149 12.22 10.01 -17.08
N LYS A 150 11.17 9.76 -17.87
CA LYS A 150 11.19 9.89 -19.32
C LYS A 150 9.97 10.65 -19.81
N ILE A 151 10.15 11.40 -20.89
CA ILE A 151 9.06 11.98 -21.67
C ILE A 151 8.62 10.92 -22.68
N ARG A 152 7.36 10.53 -22.62
CA ARG A 152 6.72 9.60 -23.57
C ARG A 152 6.02 10.34 -24.69
N GLU A 153 5.36 11.45 -24.35
CA GLU A 153 4.67 12.34 -25.27
C GLU A 153 4.86 13.78 -24.83
N GLY A 154 4.82 14.72 -25.77
CA GLY A 154 5.21 16.12 -25.57
C GLY A 154 6.55 16.43 -26.21
N GLN A 155 6.62 17.55 -26.92
CA GLN A 155 7.83 18.03 -27.60
C GLN A 155 8.36 19.27 -26.89
N HIS A 156 9.62 19.61 -27.14
CA HIS A 156 10.26 20.82 -26.60
C HIS A 156 10.35 20.87 -25.06
N LEU A 157 10.42 19.70 -24.44
CA LEU A 157 10.65 19.48 -23.02
C LEU A 157 11.98 18.74 -22.82
N GLU A 158 12.74 19.14 -21.81
CA GLU A 158 13.99 18.48 -21.41
C GLU A 158 13.95 18.14 -19.92
N ILE A 159 14.47 16.98 -19.54
CA ILE A 159 14.54 16.51 -18.16
C ILE A 159 16.00 16.51 -17.70
N SER A 160 16.25 16.97 -16.48
CA SER A 160 17.58 16.92 -15.87
C SER A 160 18.10 15.49 -15.72
N ASP A 161 19.43 15.32 -15.75
CA ASP A 161 20.06 14.02 -15.56
C ASP A 161 19.67 13.36 -14.22
N PRO A 162 19.44 12.04 -14.20
CA PRO A 162 19.03 11.34 -13.00
C PRO A 162 20.16 11.27 -11.98
N VAL A 163 19.84 11.59 -10.73
CA VAL A 163 20.76 11.52 -9.59
C VAL A 163 20.52 10.24 -8.81
N ARG A 164 21.60 9.49 -8.59
CA ARG A 164 21.54 8.22 -7.87
C ARG A 164 21.33 8.44 -6.38
N ILE A 165 20.37 7.73 -5.81
CA ILE A 165 20.13 7.64 -4.38
C ILE A 165 20.95 6.49 -3.81
N ALA A 166 21.83 6.80 -2.86
CA ALA A 166 22.74 5.80 -2.31
C ALA A 166 22.00 4.65 -1.61
N ARG A 167 20.99 4.98 -0.78
CA ARG A 167 20.23 4.00 0.01
C ARG A 167 18.80 4.47 0.25
N VAL A 168 17.85 3.52 0.25
CA VAL A 168 16.47 3.74 0.68
C VAL A 168 16.10 2.66 1.71
N SER A 169 15.82 3.09 2.94
CA SER A 169 15.41 2.22 4.05
C SER A 169 13.89 2.22 4.23
N LYS A 170 13.37 1.25 4.98
CA LYS A 170 11.93 1.09 5.20
C LYS A 170 11.28 2.24 5.97
N ASP A 171 12.00 2.74 6.95
CA ASP A 171 11.57 3.74 7.92
C ASP A 171 11.73 5.18 7.41
N LYS A 172 12.44 5.37 6.30
CA LYS A 172 12.76 6.69 5.76
C LYS A 172 12.45 6.78 4.27
N PRO A 173 11.21 7.20 3.93
CA PRO A 173 10.87 7.58 2.56
C PRO A 173 11.81 8.66 2.02
N VAL A 174 12.07 8.62 0.72
CA VAL A 174 12.91 9.61 0.03
C VAL A 174 12.05 10.38 -0.95
N THR A 175 11.89 11.68 -0.73
CA THR A 175 11.37 12.59 -1.75
C THR A 175 12.46 12.83 -2.79
N TYR A 176 12.17 12.51 -4.04
CA TYR A 176 13.05 12.73 -5.17
C TYR A 176 12.45 13.78 -6.09
N GLU A 177 13.31 14.66 -6.59
CA GLU A 177 12.94 15.78 -7.42
C GLU A 177 13.71 15.72 -8.74
N VAL A 178 13.02 16.02 -9.84
CA VAL A 178 13.62 16.16 -11.16
C VAL A 178 13.17 17.48 -11.78
N THR A 179 14.09 18.17 -12.45
CA THR A 179 13.78 19.42 -13.13
C THR A 179 13.32 19.15 -14.56
N VAL A 180 12.24 19.81 -14.96
CA VAL A 180 11.72 19.81 -16.33
C VAL A 180 11.84 21.22 -16.89
N HIS A 181 12.54 21.34 -18.00
CA HIS A 181 12.71 22.59 -18.72
C HIS A 181 11.81 22.61 -19.96
N ALA A 182 10.94 23.59 -20.05
CA ALA A 182 10.11 23.85 -21.22
C ALA A 182 10.73 24.96 -22.07
N SER A 183 10.91 24.70 -23.36
CA SER A 183 11.35 25.77 -24.27
C SER A 183 10.19 26.73 -24.60
N GLN A 184 10.51 27.88 -25.18
CA GLN A 184 9.50 28.82 -25.69
C GLN A 184 8.68 28.26 -26.87
N GLU A 185 9.14 27.18 -27.50
CA GLU A 185 8.46 26.51 -28.61
C GLU A 185 7.50 25.39 -28.14
N LEU A 186 7.28 25.27 -26.82
CA LEU A 186 6.32 24.31 -26.27
C LEU A 186 4.93 24.53 -26.88
N GLN A 187 4.26 23.44 -27.23
CA GLN A 187 2.91 23.47 -27.79
C GLN A 187 1.86 23.27 -26.71
N THR A 188 0.72 23.97 -26.84
CA THR A 188 -0.45 23.75 -25.98
C THR A 188 -1.03 22.36 -26.21
N GLY A 189 -1.26 21.60 -25.13
CA GLY A 189 -1.73 20.23 -25.19
C GLY A 189 -1.47 19.46 -23.91
N GLU A 190 -0.94 18.24 -24.05
CA GLU A 190 -0.59 17.35 -22.94
C GLU A 190 0.83 16.79 -23.16
N ALA A 191 1.55 16.63 -22.05
CA ALA A 191 2.80 15.88 -21.99
C ALA A 191 2.60 14.65 -21.11
N VAL A 192 3.13 13.51 -21.57
CA VAL A 192 3.05 12.24 -20.85
C VAL A 192 4.43 11.89 -20.36
N PHE A 193 4.55 11.68 -19.06
CA PHE A 193 5.79 11.30 -18.40
C PHE A 193 5.67 9.88 -17.89
N SER A 194 6.80 9.20 -17.83
CA SER A 194 6.90 7.92 -17.15
C SER A 194 8.05 7.90 -16.15
N VAL A 195 7.82 7.23 -15.03
CA VAL A 195 8.79 7.06 -13.95
C VAL A 195 8.93 5.59 -13.60
N ARG A 196 10.17 5.17 -13.36
CA ARG A 196 10.50 3.86 -12.78
C ARG A 196 11.80 3.93 -12.00
N LEU A 197 12.02 2.95 -11.13
CA LEU A 197 13.25 2.84 -10.35
C LEU A 197 14.08 1.66 -10.83
N GLU A 198 15.40 1.84 -10.89
CA GLU A 198 16.37 0.77 -11.04
C GLU A 198 17.31 0.72 -9.83
N GLU A 199 17.37 -0.41 -9.15
CA GLU A 199 18.22 -0.65 -7.99
C GLU A 199 19.50 -1.39 -8.39
N GLY A 200 20.60 -1.14 -7.69
CA GLY A 200 21.94 -1.56 -8.11
C GLY A 200 22.17 -3.07 -8.18
N ARG A 201 21.28 -3.89 -7.64
CA ARG A 201 21.32 -5.37 -7.71
C ARG A 201 20.41 -5.92 -8.80
N GLY A 202 19.84 -5.06 -9.64
CA GLY A 202 18.99 -5.42 -10.77
C GLY A 202 17.51 -5.56 -10.41
N ASN A 203 17.10 -5.15 -9.21
CA ASN A 203 15.69 -4.99 -8.88
C ASN A 203 15.15 -3.67 -9.44
N GLY A 204 13.88 -3.60 -9.81
CA GLY A 204 13.30 -2.37 -10.32
C GLY A 204 11.79 -2.39 -10.22
N THR A 205 11.18 -1.23 -10.37
CA THR A 205 9.71 -1.11 -10.39
C THR A 205 9.18 -1.28 -11.80
N GLU A 206 7.89 -1.55 -11.89
CA GLU A 206 7.14 -1.31 -13.12
C GLU A 206 7.16 0.19 -13.45
N GLU A 207 6.84 0.49 -14.70
CA GLU A 207 6.79 1.85 -15.19
C GLU A 207 5.42 2.47 -14.90
N GLU A 208 5.42 3.55 -14.13
CA GLU A 208 4.23 4.35 -13.84
C GLU A 208 4.20 5.55 -14.79
N THR A 209 3.02 5.89 -15.30
CA THR A 209 2.83 6.95 -16.30
C THR A 209 1.81 7.96 -15.79
N PHE A 210 2.05 9.24 -16.03
CA PHE A 210 1.15 10.33 -15.68
C PHE A 210 1.18 11.43 -16.75
N THR A 211 0.11 12.20 -16.80
CA THR A 211 -0.11 13.25 -17.80
C THR A 211 -0.16 14.61 -17.14
N VAL A 212 0.45 15.60 -17.79
CA VAL A 212 0.47 17.00 -17.37
C VAL A 212 0.04 17.87 -18.54
N GLU A 213 -0.81 18.87 -18.29
CA GLU A 213 -1.21 19.83 -19.33
C GLU A 213 -0.06 20.77 -19.68
N THR A 214 0.06 21.13 -20.96
CA THR A 214 1.06 22.08 -21.46
C THR A 214 0.39 23.30 -22.08
N VAL A 215 1.02 24.46 -21.95
CA VAL A 215 0.54 25.73 -22.50
C VAL A 215 1.66 26.38 -23.32
N GLY A 216 1.41 26.56 -24.61
CA GLY A 216 2.31 27.26 -25.53
C GLY A 216 2.20 28.78 -25.43
N VAL A 217 3.15 29.49 -26.06
CA VAL A 217 3.01 30.93 -26.29
C VAL A 217 2.07 31.12 -27.50
N ASP A 218 0.96 31.84 -27.29
CA ASP A 218 0.01 32.22 -28.36
C ASP A 218 0.67 33.06 -29.48
#